data_AF-A0AAE3ZCX9-F1
#
_entry.id   AF-A0AAE3ZCX9-F1
#
_cell.length_a   1.000
_cell.length_b   1.000
_cell.length_c   1.000
_cell.angle_alpha   90.00
_cell.angle_beta   90.00
_cell.angle_gamma   90.00
#
_symmetry.space_group_name_H-M   'P 1'
#
loop_
_entity.id
_entity.type
_entity.pdbx_description
1 polymer ?
#
loop_
_entity_poly.entity_id
_entity_poly.type
_entity_poly.pdbx_seq_one_letter_code
_entity_poly.pdbx_strand_id
1 'polypeptide(L)' 'MLRSAVERQFEIIGEALNQVSKVDAALAARVPELGRIVAFRNILVHGYATVDGALVWQVLNDKLPALDDALRQLLDQ' A
#
# COMPACT_ATOMS: atom_id res chain seq x y z
N MET A 1 6.00 3.34 19.21
CA MET A 1 5.87 4.59 18.41
C MET A 1 6.28 4.38 16.95
N LEU A 2 7.48 3.85 16.64
CA LEU A 2 7.92 3.66 15.26
C LEU A 2 6.98 2.76 14.42
N ARG A 3 6.55 1.63 14.99
CA ARG A 3 5.62 0.69 14.34
C ARG A 3 4.33 1.37 13.88
N SER A 4 3.65 2.08 14.78
CA SER A 4 2.40 2.78 14.47
C SER A 4 2.58 3.88 13.41
N ALA A 5 3.75 4.53 13.37
CA ALA A 5 4.06 5.49 12.31
C ALA A 5 4.19 4.81 10.94
N VAL A 6 4.87 3.66 10.88
CA VAL A 6 5.00 2.85 9.65
C VAL A 6 3.64 2.32 9.18
N GLU A 7 2.84 1.76 10.09
CA GLU A 7 1.48 1.30 9.78
C GLU A 7 0.63 2.45 9.23
N ARG A 8 0.72 3.64 9.85
CA ARG A 8 0.01 4.83 9.36
C ARG A 8 0.43 5.26 7.96
N GLN A 9 1.71 5.12 7.59
CA GLN A 9 2.14 5.41 6.21
C GLN A 9 1.55 4.40 5.22
N PHE A 10 1.51 3.12 5.56
CA PHE A 10 0.85 2.12 4.72
C PHE A 10 -0.66 2.39 4.57
N GLU A 11 -1.32 2.87 5.62
CA GLU A 11 -2.72 3.28 5.51
C GLU A 11 -2.93 4.42 4.52
N ILE A 12 -2.08 5.45 4.56
CA ILE A 12 -2.15 6.60 3.66
C ILE A 12 -1.93 6.16 2.21
N ILE A 13 -0.89 5.35 1.96
CA ILE A 13 -0.58 4.83 0.63
C ILE A 13 -1.76 4.00 0.09
N GLY A 14 -2.30 3.10 0.92
CA GLY A 14 -3.42 2.25 0.52
C GLY A 14 -4.71 3.02 0.27
N GLU A 15 -5.00 4.09 1.03
CA GLU A 15 -6.13 4.97 0.75
C GLU A 15 -5.93 5.73 -0.55
N ALA A 16 -4.75 6.31 -0.79
CA ALA A 16 -4.48 7.06 -2.02
C ALA A 16 -4.66 6.17 -3.26
N LEU A 17 -4.11 4.96 -3.23
CA LEU A 17 -4.23 3.98 -4.30
C LEU A 17 -5.69 3.49 -4.48
N ASN A 18 -6.44 3.33 -3.40
CA ASN A 18 -7.87 3.04 -3.47
C ASN A 18 -8.64 4.18 -4.17
N GLN A 19 -8.30 5.44 -3.90
CA GLN A 19 -8.94 6.58 -4.58
C GLN A 19 -8.61 6.62 -6.06
N VAL A 20 -7.36 6.30 -6.46
CA VAL A 20 -6.99 6.17 -7.87
C VAL A 20 -7.90 5.16 -8.59
N SER A 21 -8.16 4.00 -7.98
CA SER A 21 -9.07 2.99 -8.57
C SER A 21 -10.51 3.48 -8.80
N LYS A 22 -10.96 4.48 -8.06
CA LYS A 22 -12.31 5.06 -8.20
C LYS A 22 -12.37 6.17 -9.24
N VAL A 23 -11.27 6.89 -9.43
CA VAL A 23 -11.21 8.07 -10.30
C VAL A 23 -10.71 7.70 -11.70
N ASP A 24 -9.75 6.78 -11.80
CA ASP A 24 -9.13 6.36 -13.06
C ASP A 24 -8.81 4.86 -13.02
N ALA A 25 -9.74 4.06 -13.53
CA ALA A 25 -9.60 2.61 -13.61
C ALA A 25 -8.47 2.18 -14.57
N ALA A 26 -8.17 2.99 -15.61
CA ALA A 26 -7.12 2.67 -16.57
C ALA A 26 -5.75 2.87 -15.93
N LEU A 27 -5.53 3.96 -15.19
CA LEU A 27 -4.33 4.17 -14.40
C LEU A 27 -4.18 3.12 -13.30
N ALA A 28 -5.27 2.82 -12.59
CA ALA A 28 -5.29 1.82 -11.53
C ALA A 28 -4.87 0.42 -12.01
N ALA A 29 -5.28 0.02 -13.21
CA ALA A 29 -4.89 -1.26 -13.81
C ALA A 29 -3.37 -1.38 -14.07
N ARG A 30 -2.64 -0.26 -14.06
CA ARG A 30 -1.18 -0.21 -14.26
C ARG A 30 -0.41 -0.30 -12.94
N VAL A 31 -1.09 -0.13 -11.80
CA VAL A 31 -0.47 -0.26 -10.48
C VAL A 31 -0.40 -1.75 -10.11
N PRO A 32 0.79 -2.32 -9.88
CA PRO A 32 0.91 -3.74 -9.55
C PRO A 32 0.27 -4.05 -8.20
N GLU A 33 -0.43 -5.18 -8.11
CA GLU A 33 -0.98 -5.72 -6.87
C GLU A 33 -1.91 -4.76 -6.11
N LEU A 34 -2.53 -3.79 -6.82
CA LEU A 34 -3.36 -2.73 -6.25
C LEU A 34 -4.42 -3.27 -5.26
N GLY A 35 -5.15 -4.32 -5.66
CA GLY A 35 -6.16 -4.95 -4.81
C GLY A 35 -5.60 -5.49 -3.50
N ARG A 36 -4.39 -6.07 -3.52
CA ARG A 36 -3.71 -6.55 -2.31
C ARG A 36 -3.25 -5.41 -1.42
N ILE A 37 -2.81 -4.30 -2.00
CA ILE A 37 -2.41 -3.11 -1.23
C ILE A 37 -3.62 -2.50 -0.50
N VAL A 38 -4.77 -2.39 -1.19
CA VAL A 38 -6.02 -1.92 -0.56
C VAL A 38 -6.49 -2.89 0.53
N ALA A 39 -6.43 -4.20 0.27
CA ALA A 39 -6.77 -5.21 1.28
C ALA A 39 -5.84 -5.15 2.50
N PHE A 40 -4.53 -4.97 2.29
CA PHE A 40 -3.56 -4.81 3.37
C PHE A 40 -3.86 -3.57 4.21
N ARG A 41 -4.23 -2.44 3.59
CA ARG A 41 -4.69 -1.27 4.31
C ARG A 41 -5.90 -1.57 5.19
N ASN A 42 -6.90 -2.28 4.68
CA ASN A 42 -8.10 -2.60 5.45
C ASN A 42 -7.76 -3.46 6.67
N ILE A 43 -6.79 -4.38 6.53
CA ILE A 43 -6.27 -5.19 7.63
C ILE A 43 -5.55 -4.31 8.67
N LEU A 44 -4.75 -3.33 8.25
CA LEU A 44 -4.09 -2.42 9.19
C LEU A 44 -5.10 -1.58 9.99
N VAL A 45 -6.12 -1.02 9.32
CA VAL A 45 -7.13 -0.17 9.98
C VAL A 45 -8.02 -0.97 10.94
N HIS A 46 -8.46 -2.16 10.55
CA HIS A 46 -9.42 -2.96 11.34
C HIS A 46 -8.78 -4.00 12.26
N GLY A 47 -7.57 -4.45 11.92
CA GLY A 47 -6.87 -5.55 12.57
C GLY A 47 -5.64 -5.14 13.35
N TYR A 48 -5.37 -3.84 13.59
CA TYR A 48 -4.14 -3.38 14.24
C TYR A 48 -3.82 -4.08 15.57
N ALA A 49 -4.84 -4.56 16.30
CA ALA A 49 -4.65 -5.32 17.54
C ALA A 49 -4.07 -6.72 17.34
N THR A 50 -4.20 -7.30 16.14
CA THR A 50 -3.80 -8.68 15.78
C THR A 50 -2.83 -8.75 14.61
N VAL A 51 -2.53 -7.62 13.95
CA VAL A 51 -1.54 -7.56 12.87
C VAL A 51 -0.16 -7.97 13.39
N ASP A 52 0.44 -8.95 12.73
CA ASP A 52 1.80 -9.38 12.99
C ASP A 52 2.80 -8.33 12.46
N GLY A 53 3.63 -7.80 13.34
CA GLY A 53 4.68 -6.85 12.96
C GLY A 53 5.71 -7.44 11.99
N ALA A 54 5.93 -8.76 12.03
CA ALA A 54 6.80 -9.45 11.08
C ALA A 54 6.23 -9.40 9.66
N LEU A 55 4.91 -9.53 9.50
CA LEU A 55 4.24 -9.38 8.21
C LEU A 55 4.40 -7.96 7.67
N VAL A 56 4.20 -6.95 8.52
CA VAL A 56 4.38 -5.54 8.12
C VAL A 56 5.82 -5.28 7.67
N TRP A 57 6.80 -5.82 8.40
CA TRP A 57 8.21 -5.69 8.04
C TRP A 57 8.56 -6.39 6.73
N GLN A 58 7.99 -7.59 6.50
CA GLN A 58 8.18 -8.30 5.25
C GLN A 58 7.61 -7.53 4.06
N VAL A 59 6.40 -6.97 4.19
CA VAL A 59 5.79 -6.14 3.13
C VAL A 59 6.66 -4.91 2.85
N LEU A 60 7.22 -4.28 3.89
CA LEU A 60 8.11 -3.14 3.76
C LEU A 60 9.37 -3.46 2.96
N ASN A 61 10.01 -4.61 3.22
CA ASN A 61 11.24 -4.97 2.51
C ASN A 61 10.99 -5.56 1.11
N ASP A 62 9.97 -6.39 0.96
CA ASP A 62 9.80 -7.20 -0.24
C ASP A 62 8.90 -6.56 -1.29
N LYS A 63 7.96 -5.70 -0.88
CA LYS A 63 6.88 -5.20 -1.75
C LYS A 63 6.93 -3.70 -1.98
N LEU A 64 7.31 -2.93 -0.96
CA LEU A 64 7.36 -1.47 -1.08
C LEU A 64 8.34 -0.98 -2.17
N PRO A 65 9.57 -1.53 -2.32
CA PRO A 65 10.48 -1.06 -3.36
C PRO A 65 9.92 -1.25 -4.78
N ALA A 66 9.33 -2.42 -5.06
CA ALA A 66 8.73 -2.70 -6.36
C ALA A 66 7.52 -1.79 -6.66
N LEU A 67 6.75 -1.41 -5.64
CA LEU A 67 5.68 -0.45 -5.78
C LEU A 67 6.21 0.95 -6.07
N ASP A 68 7.24 1.40 -5.35
CA ASP A 68 7.88 2.72 -5.57
C ASP A 68 8.42 2.84 -6.99
N ASP A 69 9.14 1.82 -7.47
CA ASP A 69 9.67 1.78 -8.84
C ASP A 69 8.54 1.87 -9.89
N ALA A 70 7.46 1.10 -9.71
CA ALA A 70 6.33 1.13 -10.63
C ALA A 70 5.63 2.49 -10.64
N LEU A 71 5.44 3.13 -9.47
CA LEU A 71 4.82 4.45 -9.37
C LEU A 71 5.71 5.54 -9.99
N ARG A 72 7.03 5.49 -9.79
CA ARG A 72 7.98 6.40 -10.44
C ARG A 72 7.90 6.30 -11.96
N GLN A 73 7.89 5.09 -12.49
CA GLN A 73 7.73 4.85 -13.94
C GLN A 73 6.42 5.39 -14.48
N LEU A 74 5.35 5.44 -13.68
CA LEU A 74 4.07 6.03 -14.09
C LEU A 74 4.09 7.57 -14.06
N LEU A 75 4.91 8.17 -13.19
CA LEU A 75 5.06 9.62 -13.07
C LEU A 75 6.02 10.21 -14.11
N ASP A 76 7.02 9.44 -14.54
CA ASP A 76 8.03 9.87 -15.52
C ASP A 76 7.56 9.68 -16.99
N GLN A 77 6.26 9.48 -17.22
CA GLN A 77 5.61 9.40 -18.54
C GLN A 77 4.94 10.71 -18.92
#